data_AF-A0A938ULY5-F1
#
_entry.id   AF-A0A938ULY5-F1
#
_cell.length_a   1.000
_cell.length_b   1.000
_cell.length_c   1.000
_cell.angle_alpha   90.00
_cell.angle_beta   90.00
_cell.angle_gamma   90.00
#
_symmetry.space_group_name_H-M   'P 1'
#
loop_
_entity.id
_entity.type
_entity.pdbx_description
1 polymer ?
#
loop_
_entity_poly.entity_id
_entity_poly.type
_entity_poly.pdbx_seq_one_letter_code
_entity_poly.pdbx_strand_id
1 'polypeptide(L)'
;MKKPHTLAISTAMMSVGMFSLFYVDIWWIMILFLFLLPFGFGGGTSVRGALLGEYFGRAVFGRLMGLVMGIGAIGAMIDPTLTGFIFDTTRSYAAAWIGLGIISCFSVLLVLIIGPKAKLRFRG
;
A
#
# COMPACT_ATOMS: atom_id res chain seq x y z
N MET A 1 -13.52 13.93 -3.52
CA MET A 1 -12.16 13.83 -2.91
C MET A 1 -11.11 13.89 -4.01
N LYS A 2 -9.94 14.53 -3.78
CA LYS A 2 -8.84 14.48 -4.78
C LYS A 2 -8.22 13.08 -4.76
N LYS A 3 -7.91 12.52 -5.94
CA LYS A 3 -7.33 11.18 -6.11
C LYS A 3 -6.13 10.85 -5.20
N PRO A 4 -5.13 11.74 -4.99
CA PRO A 4 -4.02 11.42 -4.06
C PRO A 4 -4.48 11.21 -2.61
N HIS A 5 -5.51 11.92 -2.15
CA HIS A 5 -6.08 11.67 -0.82
C HIS A 5 -6.81 10.33 -0.76
N THR A 6 -7.49 9.92 -1.83
CA THR A 6 -8.11 8.58 -1.87
C THR A 6 -7.05 7.49 -1.81
N LEU A 7 -5.94 7.67 -2.53
CA LEU A 7 -4.81 6.74 -2.45
C LEU A 7 -4.19 6.72 -1.04
N ALA A 8 -4.07 7.88 -0.38
CA ALA A 8 -3.57 7.96 0.99
C ALA A 8 -4.49 7.23 1.97
N ILE A 9 -5.82 7.41 1.88
CA ILE A 9 -6.78 6.70 2.72
C ILE A 9 -6.72 5.19 2.48
N SER A 10 -6.71 4.75 1.23
CA SER A 10 -6.57 3.33 0.90
C SER A 10 -5.28 2.72 1.46
N THR A 11 -4.16 3.44 1.35
CA THR A 11 -2.86 3.01 1.89
C THR A 11 -2.87 3.01 3.42
N ALA A 12 -3.54 3.98 4.04
CA ALA A 12 -3.70 4.04 5.50
C ALA A 12 -4.55 2.88 6.02
N MET A 13 -5.63 2.52 5.33
CA MET A 13 -6.44 1.33 5.65
C MET A 13 -5.59 0.05 5.62
N MET A 14 -4.76 -0.12 4.57
CA MET A 14 -3.82 -1.24 4.51
C MET A 14 -2.84 -1.23 5.68
N SER A 15 -2.32 -0.06 6.05
CA SER A 15 -1.38 0.08 7.17
C SER A 15 -2.01 -0.30 8.51
N VAL A 16 -3.24 0.16 8.78
CA VAL A 16 -3.98 -0.21 9.99
C VAL A 16 -4.28 -1.70 10.01
N GLY A 17 -4.64 -2.29 8.87
CA GLY A 17 -4.78 -3.74 8.73
C GLY A 17 -3.48 -4.47 9.08
N MET A 18 -2.33 -3.96 8.61
CA MET A 18 -1.04 -4.59 8.93
C MET A 18 -0.72 -4.59 10.42
N PHE A 19 -0.96 -3.47 11.11
CA PHE A 19 -0.80 -3.41 12.56
C PHE A 19 -1.79 -4.29 13.32
N SER A 20 -2.98 -4.55 12.76
CA SER A 20 -3.96 -5.40 13.42
C SER A 20 -3.47 -6.85 13.53
N LEU A 21 -2.60 -7.32 12.63
CA LEU A 21 -1.97 -8.65 12.73
C LEU A 21 -1.07 -8.83 13.96
N PHE A 22 -0.62 -7.74 14.60
CA PHE A 22 0.11 -7.87 15.87
C PHE A 22 -0.74 -8.53 16.96
N TYR A 23 -2.06 -8.34 16.93
CA TYR A 23 -3.02 -8.93 17.87
C TYR A 23 -3.85 -10.06 17.23
N VAL A 24 -3.20 -10.85 16.36
CA VAL A 24 -3.88 -11.92 15.59
C VAL A 24 -4.57 -12.96 16.47
N ASP A 25 -4.12 -13.16 17.71
CA ASP A 25 -4.71 -14.10 18.66
C ASP A 25 -6.16 -13.75 19.05
N ILE A 26 -6.60 -12.51 18.81
CA ILE A 26 -7.97 -12.06 19.04
C ILE A 26 -8.77 -12.21 17.75
N TRP A 27 -9.70 -13.16 17.73
CA TRP A 27 -10.45 -13.52 16.52
C TRP A 27 -11.18 -12.33 15.85
N TRP A 28 -11.72 -11.39 16.62
CA TRP A 28 -12.38 -10.18 16.08
C TRP A 28 -11.41 -9.29 15.28
N ILE A 29 -10.13 -9.30 15.64
CA ILE A 29 -9.10 -8.51 14.96
C ILE A 29 -8.76 -9.11 13.59
N MET A 30 -8.90 -10.43 13.44
CA MET A 30 -8.79 -11.08 12.13
C MET A 30 -9.89 -10.61 11.18
N ILE A 31 -11.11 -10.43 11.68
CA ILE A 31 -12.22 -9.88 10.87
C ILE A 31 -11.88 -8.45 10.45
N LEU A 32 -11.41 -7.62 11.38
CA LEU A 32 -10.96 -6.26 11.08
C LEU A 32 -9.87 -6.24 9.99
N PHE A 33 -8.87 -7.13 10.09
CA PHE A 33 -7.83 -7.30 9.08
C PHE A 33 -8.41 -7.65 7.70
N LEU A 34 -9.30 -8.63 7.64
CA LEU A 34 -9.94 -9.11 6.41
C LEU A 34 -10.83 -8.03 5.75
N PHE A 35 -11.30 -7.04 6.51
CA PHE A 35 -11.94 -5.87 5.93
C PHE A 35 -10.92 -4.82 5.48
N LEU A 36 -9.97 -4.45 6.34
CA LEU A 36 -9.08 -3.32 6.09
C LEU A 36 -8.10 -3.56 4.93
N LEU A 37 -7.44 -4.72 4.93
CA LEU A 37 -6.38 -5.00 3.96
C LEU A 37 -6.93 -5.13 2.52
N PRO A 38 -7.96 -5.94 2.24
CA PRO A 38 -8.47 -6.12 0.87
C PRO A 38 -9.15 -4.86 0.32
N PHE A 39 -9.94 -4.14 1.14
CA PHE A 39 -10.56 -2.89 0.69
C PHE A 39 -9.53 -1.80 0.44
N GLY A 40 -8.52 -1.67 1.32
CA GLY A 40 -7.39 -0.77 1.12
C GLY A 40 -6.62 -1.11 -0.16
N PHE A 41 -6.35 -2.39 -0.40
CA PHE A 41 -5.63 -2.86 -1.59
C PHE A 41 -6.43 -2.63 -2.88
N GLY A 42 -7.71 -2.99 -2.91
CA GLY A 42 -8.58 -2.82 -4.08
C GLY A 42 -8.81 -1.34 -4.43
N GLY A 43 -9.05 -0.50 -3.43
CA GLY A 43 -9.16 0.95 -3.62
C GLY A 43 -7.84 1.57 -4.09
N GLY A 44 -6.73 1.18 -3.46
CA GLY A 44 -5.39 1.71 -3.76
C GLY A 44 -4.92 1.38 -5.17
N THR A 45 -5.09 0.14 -5.63
CA THR A 45 -4.70 -0.30 -6.98
C THR A 45 -5.47 0.46 -8.07
N SER A 46 -6.78 0.62 -7.90
CA SER A 46 -7.65 1.37 -8.82
C SER A 46 -7.27 2.85 -8.92
N VAL A 47 -7.07 3.51 -7.78
CA VAL A 47 -6.72 4.94 -7.74
C VAL A 47 -5.29 5.18 -8.24
N ARG A 48 -4.35 4.28 -7.93
CA ARG A 48 -2.96 4.36 -8.40
C ARG A 48 -2.89 4.33 -9.93
N GLY A 49 -3.58 3.40 -10.57
CA GLY A 49 -3.64 3.34 -12.03
C GLY A 49 -4.22 4.63 -12.64
N ALA A 50 -5.31 5.15 -12.07
CA ALA A 50 -5.89 6.41 -12.52
C ALA A 50 -4.94 7.61 -12.34
N LEU A 51 -4.20 7.67 -11.21
CA LEU A 51 -3.26 8.75 -10.91
C LEU A 51 -2.08 8.74 -11.86
N LEU A 52 -1.47 7.57 -12.11
CA LEU A 52 -0.36 7.45 -13.07
C LEU A 52 -0.78 7.87 -14.49
N GLY A 53 -1.98 7.47 -14.93
CA GLY A 53 -2.50 7.85 -16.24
C GLY A 53 -2.71 9.36 -16.39
N GLU A 54 -3.18 10.05 -15.34
CA GLU A 54 -3.32 11.51 -15.34
C GLU A 54 -1.96 12.22 -15.19
N TYR A 55 -1.02 11.61 -14.48
CA TYR A 55 0.25 12.26 -14.14
C TYR A 55 1.27 12.17 -15.26
N PHE A 56 1.29 11.06 -15.98
CA PHE A 56 2.33 10.81 -16.99
C PHE A 56 1.75 10.58 -18.39
N GLY A 57 0.41 10.59 -18.52
CA GLY A 57 -0.27 10.32 -19.78
C GLY A 57 -0.23 8.83 -20.14
N ARG A 58 -1.00 8.47 -21.18
CA ARG A 58 -1.19 7.06 -21.57
C ARG A 58 0.01 6.47 -22.33
N ALA A 59 0.83 7.30 -22.99
CA ALA A 59 1.93 6.86 -23.85
C ALA A 59 3.01 6.05 -23.09
N VAL A 60 3.30 6.43 -21.85
CA VAL A 60 4.29 5.74 -20.99
C VAL A 60 3.64 4.95 -19.85
N PHE A 61 2.31 4.91 -19.79
CA PHE A 61 1.56 4.30 -18.68
C PHE A 61 1.93 2.82 -18.47
N GLY A 62 1.97 2.03 -19.55
CA GLY A 62 2.32 0.61 -19.46
C GLY A 62 3.73 0.37 -18.91
N ARG A 63 4.70 1.21 -19.27
CA ARG A 63 6.08 1.13 -18.76
C ARG A 63 6.15 1.46 -17.27
N LEU A 64 5.47 2.52 -16.85
CA LEU A 64 5.41 2.92 -15.43
C LEU A 64 4.66 1.89 -14.58
N MET A 65 3.52 1.39 -15.04
CA MET A 65 2.78 0.34 -14.33
C MET A 65 3.59 -0.94 -14.23
N GLY A 66 4.27 -1.34 -15.31
CA GLY A 66 5.20 -2.48 -15.28
C GLY A 66 6.31 -2.31 -14.26
N LEU A 67 6.92 -1.12 -14.17
CA LEU A 67 7.93 -0.81 -13.16
C LEU A 67 7.37 -0.89 -11.73
N VAL A 68 6.20 -0.29 -11.49
CA VAL A 68 5.53 -0.31 -10.18
C VAL A 68 5.19 -1.75 -9.75
N MET A 69 4.64 -2.55 -10.67
CA MET A 69 4.33 -3.95 -10.37
C MET A 69 5.59 -4.80 -10.21
N GLY A 70 6.64 -4.55 -10.98
CA GLY A 70 7.93 -5.22 -10.85
C GLY A 70 8.57 -4.97 -9.47
N ILE A 71 8.61 -3.72 -9.02
CA ILE A 71 9.08 -3.38 -7.66
C ILE A 71 8.19 -4.05 -6.60
N GLY A 72 6.87 -4.03 -6.80
CA GLY A 72 5.92 -4.72 -5.92
C GLY A 72 6.15 -6.23 -5.82
N ALA A 73 6.49 -6.88 -6.94
CA ALA A 73 6.78 -8.31 -6.97
C ALA A 73 8.06 -8.68 -6.20
N ILE A 74 9.08 -7.82 -6.25
CA ILE A 74 10.28 -7.98 -5.41
C ILE A 74 9.90 -7.92 -3.93
N GLY A 75 9.07 -6.94 -3.54
CA GLY A 75 8.55 -6.85 -2.17
C GLY A 75 7.80 -8.10 -1.74
N ALA A 76 6.90 -8.62 -2.60
CA ALA A 76 6.13 -9.84 -2.34
C ALA A 76 6.99 -11.11 -2.27
N MET A 77 8.17 -11.13 -2.89
CA MET A 77 9.13 -12.23 -2.79
C MET A 77 9.94 -12.16 -1.49
N ILE A 78 10.32 -10.95 -1.07
CA ILE A 78 11.11 -10.73 0.14
C ILE A 78 10.26 -10.95 1.40
N ASP A 79 9.00 -10.53 1.38
CA ASP A 79 8.07 -10.59 2.51
C ASP A 79 8.02 -11.96 3.22
N PRO A 80 7.71 -13.08 2.54
CA PRO A 80 7.56 -14.38 3.21
C PRO A 80 8.89 -14.88 3.75
N THR A 81 9.98 -14.61 3.03
CA THR A 81 11.34 -14.99 3.42
C THR A 81 11.76 -14.27 4.69
N LEU A 82 11.54 -12.96 4.75
CA LEU A 82 11.88 -12.13 5.91
C LEU A 82 10.99 -12.49 7.12
N THR A 83 9.69 -12.60 6.91
CA THR A 83 8.72 -12.94 7.95
C THR A 83 8.96 -14.35 8.51
N GLY A 84 9.32 -15.31 7.65
CA GLY A 84 9.74 -16.66 8.05
C GLY A 84 11.02 -16.65 8.88
N PHE A 85 12.06 -15.95 8.44
CA PHE A 85 13.31 -15.83 9.20
C PHE A 85 13.11 -15.19 10.58
N ILE A 86 12.27 -14.15 10.67
CA ILE A 86 11.92 -13.53 11.96
C ILE A 86 11.23 -14.55 12.88
N PHE A 87 10.31 -15.35 12.33
CA PHE A 87 9.65 -16.38 13.11
C PHE A 87 10.62 -17.49 13.56
N ASP A 88 11.53 -17.92 12.70
CA ASP A 88 12.50 -18.97 13.03
C ASP A 88 13.45 -18.54 14.16
N THR A 89 13.79 -17.24 14.22
CA THR A 89 14.70 -16.68 15.23
C THR A 89 14.00 -16.28 16.53
N THR A 90 12.79 -15.70 16.45
CA THR A 90 12.08 -15.14 17.61
C THR A 90 10.92 -15.99 18.11
N ARG A 91 10.52 -17.02 17.34
CA ARG A 91 9.31 -17.83 17.55
C ARG A 91 8.01 -17.00 17.57
N SER A 92 8.03 -15.79 17.00
CA SER A 92 6.89 -14.88 16.98
C SER A 92 6.86 -14.06 15.69
N TYR A 93 5.65 -13.77 15.17
CA TYR A 93 5.47 -12.86 14.03
C TYR A 93 5.34 -11.39 14.41
N ALA A 94 5.30 -11.09 15.72
CA ALA A 94 5.06 -9.74 16.24
C ALA A 94 6.02 -8.68 15.63
N ALA A 95 7.31 -8.99 15.58
CA ALA A 95 8.33 -8.10 15.01
C ALA A 95 8.15 -7.90 13.49
N ALA A 96 7.74 -8.94 12.76
CA ALA A 96 7.49 -8.86 11.33
C ALA A 96 6.28 -7.97 11.02
N TRP A 97 5.18 -8.15 11.74
CA TRP A 97 3.96 -7.35 11.58
C TRP A 97 4.16 -5.88 11.92
N ILE A 98 4.88 -5.58 13.01
CA ILE A 98 5.25 -4.20 13.36
C ILE A 98 6.14 -3.59 12.28
N GLY A 99 7.19 -4.31 11.84
CA GLY A 99 8.13 -3.80 10.83
C GLY A 99 7.43 -3.48 9.51
N LEU A 100 6.60 -4.40 9.02
CA LEU A 100 5.81 -4.20 7.80
C LEU A 100 4.77 -3.07 7.97
N GLY A 101 4.16 -2.95 9.16
CA GLY A 101 3.27 -1.83 9.51
C GLY A 101 3.96 -0.46 9.48
N ILE A 102 5.20 -0.38 9.96
CA ILE A 102 6.00 0.85 9.91
C ILE A 102 6.31 1.24 8.45
N ILE A 103 6.70 0.27 7.62
CA ILE A 103 6.97 0.47 6.19
C ILE A 103 5.70 0.93 5.45
N SER A 104 4.54 0.35 5.77
CA SER A 104 3.26 0.80 5.19
C SER A 104 2.87 2.21 5.65
N CYS A 105 3.11 2.57 6.91
CA CYS A 105 2.91 3.94 7.40
C CYS A 105 3.83 4.94 6.68
N PHE A 106 5.09 4.59 6.44
CA PHE A 106 6.00 5.41 5.65
C PHE A 106 5.48 5.62 4.22
N SER A 107 4.87 4.58 3.63
CA SER A 107 4.22 4.69 2.32
C SER A 107 3.05 5.68 2.31
N VAL A 108 2.27 5.77 3.39
CA VAL A 108 1.21 6.79 3.54
C VAL A 108 1.80 8.20 3.49
N LEU A 109 2.90 8.44 4.22
CA LEU A 109 3.59 9.73 4.23
C LEU A 109 4.07 10.11 2.82
N LEU A 110 4.68 9.17 2.10
CA LEU A 110 5.11 9.40 0.71
C LEU A 110 3.93 9.75 -0.21
N VAL A 111 2.80 9.06 -0.07
CA VAL A 111 1.60 9.36 -0.88
C VAL A 111 1.03 10.75 -0.55
N LEU A 112 1.07 11.17 0.71
CA LEU A 112 0.62 12.52 1.10
C LEU A 112 1.52 13.63 0.55
N ILE A 113 2.81 13.35 0.34
CA ILE A 113 3.76 14.28 -0.29
C ILE A 113 3.48 14.43 -1.79
N ILE A 114 2.82 13.44 -2.44
CA ILE A 114 2.40 13.56 -3.84
C ILE A 114 1.31 14.64 -3.94
N GLY A 115 1.76 15.86 -4.25
CA GLY A 115 0.88 17.01 -4.43
C GLY A 115 -0.10 16.79 -5.57
N PRO A 116 -1.36 17.26 -5.44
CA PRO A 116 -2.34 17.15 -6.51
C PRO A 116 -1.81 17.87 -7.75
N LYS A 117 -1.76 17.17 -8.90
CA LYS A 117 -1.51 17.83 -10.19
C LYS A 117 -2.43 19.05 -10.31
N ALA A 118 -1.82 20.22 -10.49
CA ALA A 118 -2.54 21.41 -10.87
C ALA A 118 -3.30 21.10 -12.18
N LYS A 119 -4.60 21.37 -12.21
CA LYS A 119 -5.37 21.37 -13.46
C LYS A 119 -4.73 22.44 -14.35
N LEU A 120 -3.84 22.05 -15.26
CA LEU A 120 -3.52 22.89 -16.40
C LEU A 120 -4.81 22.96 -17.22
N ARG A 121 -5.57 24.03 -16.97
CA ARG A 121 -6.74 24.42 -17.74
C ARG A 121 -6.24 24.76 -19.13
N PHE A 122 -6.25 23.79 -20.03
CA PHE A 122 -6.16 24.08 -21.46
C PHE A 122 -7.40 24.90 -21.82
N ARG A 123 -7.21 26.22 -21.89
CA ARG A 123 -8.03 27.11 -22.72
C ARG A 123 -7.56 26.85 -24.15
N GLY A 124 -8.40 26.20 -24.93
CA GLY A 124 -8.35 26.13 -26.38
C GLY A 124 -9.78 26.23 -26.86
#